data_AF-A0A9P4INM8-F1
#
_entry.id   AF-A0A9P4INM8-F1
#
_cell.length_a   1.000
_cell.length_b   1.000
_cell.length_c   1.000
_cell.angle_alpha   90.00
_cell.angle_beta   90.00
_cell.angle_gamma   90.00
#
_symmetry.space_group_name_H-M   'P 1'
#
loop_
_entity.id
_entity.type
_entity.pdbx_description
1 polymer ?
#
loop_
_entity_poly.entity_id
_entity_poly.type
_entity_poly.pdbx_seq_one_letter_code
_entity_poly.pdbx_strand_id
1 'polypeptide(L)'
;MCNGTSSRISQGGAIAVLHPNVPQNQGDRTFLGDLVFQQCYNSPAQTRAMFRRREAGDCGPFPGCYVVIHEDGNLNSASARRPLHQFQLPPYQSPSCDSANMELRQPLQLSVGGDGVIGRRVTVHRDSWMDGVMAEGIIGWN
;
A
#
# COMPACT_ATOMS: atom_id res chain seq x y z
N MET A 1 -19.23 -19.07 18.50
CA MET A 1 -18.58 -17.74 18.46
C MET A 1 -17.16 -17.92 18.95
N CYS A 2 -16.16 -17.61 18.14
CA CYS A 2 -14.77 -18.02 18.37
C CYS A 2 -14.17 -17.39 19.63
N ASN A 3 -14.04 -18.18 20.71
CA ASN A 3 -13.20 -17.88 21.88
C ASN A 3 -11.79 -18.41 21.65
N GLY A 4 -11.07 -17.85 20.68
CA GLY A 4 -9.65 -18.10 20.48
C GLY A 4 -8.86 -16.91 20.99
N THR A 5 -8.14 -17.05 22.10
CA THR A 5 -7.09 -16.10 22.47
C THR A 5 -6.00 -16.17 21.40
N SER A 6 -6.06 -15.27 20.43
CA SER A 6 -4.99 -15.09 19.47
C SER A 6 -3.77 -14.56 20.22
N SER A 7 -2.65 -15.28 20.19
CA SER A 7 -1.35 -14.77 20.62
C SER A 7 -0.79 -13.71 19.65
N ARG A 8 -1.46 -13.48 18.51
CA ARG A 8 -1.13 -12.37 17.62
C ARG A 8 -1.68 -11.09 18.24
N ILE A 9 -0.78 -10.29 18.78
CA ILE A 9 -1.05 -8.89 19.09
C ILE A 9 -1.33 -8.22 17.74
N SER A 10 -2.60 -7.88 17.46
CA SER A 10 -2.91 -6.98 16.36
C SER A 10 -2.18 -5.67 16.65
N GLN A 11 -1.18 -5.33 15.83
CA GLN A 11 -0.41 -4.10 15.99
C GLN A 11 -1.23 -2.87 15.55
N GLY A 12 -2.54 -3.02 15.30
CA GLY A 12 -3.42 -1.94 14.88
C GLY A 12 -3.10 -1.39 13.49
N GLY A 13 -2.52 -2.22 12.62
CA GLY A 13 -2.11 -1.84 11.27
C GLY A 13 -2.86 -2.58 10.17
N ALA A 14 -2.68 -2.12 8.94
CA ALA A 14 -3.14 -2.77 7.73
C ALA A 14 -1.98 -3.03 6.77
N ILE A 15 -2.13 -4.02 5.90
CA ILE A 15 -1.12 -4.40 4.91
C ILE A 15 -1.77 -4.74 3.58
N ALA A 16 -1.18 -4.31 2.48
CA ALA A 16 -1.47 -4.80 1.15
C ALA A 16 -0.23 -5.46 0.56
N VAL A 17 -0.36 -6.73 0.18
CA VAL A 17 0.64 -7.43 -0.61
C VAL A 17 0.46 -7.02 -2.07
N LEU A 18 1.50 -6.46 -2.67
CA LEU A 18 1.46 -5.96 -4.04
C LEU A 18 1.88 -7.03 -5.03
N HIS A 19 1.04 -7.21 -6.04
CA HIS A 19 1.26 -8.07 -7.18
C HIS A 19 1.47 -7.20 -8.42
N PRO A 20 2.51 -7.45 -9.23
CA PRO A 20 2.76 -6.68 -10.43
C PRO A 20 1.65 -6.86 -11.47
N ASN A 21 1.26 -5.77 -12.14
CA ASN A 21 0.22 -5.78 -13.19
C ASN A 21 0.80 -5.77 -14.62
N VAL A 22 2.13 -5.91 -14.75
CA VAL A 22 2.84 -5.86 -16.04
C VAL A 22 3.43 -7.25 -16.34
N PRO A 23 3.30 -7.79 -17.57
CA PRO A 23 4.02 -9.00 -17.94
C PRO A 23 5.53 -8.79 -17.80
N GLN A 24 6.20 -9.74 -17.12
CA GLN A 24 7.62 -9.73 -16.69
C GLN A 24 8.68 -9.43 -17.79
N ASN A 25 8.29 -9.23 -19.05
CA ASN A 25 9.18 -9.01 -20.19
C ASN A 25 9.57 -7.54 -20.45
N GLN A 26 8.99 -6.58 -19.72
CA GLN A 26 9.54 -5.23 -19.69
C GLN A 26 10.45 -5.12 -18.47
N GLY A 27 11.76 -5.08 -18.70
CA GLY A 27 12.81 -4.97 -17.67
C GLY A 27 12.79 -3.67 -16.87
N ASP A 28 11.62 -3.09 -16.63
CA ASP A 28 11.43 -1.79 -16.03
C ASP A 28 10.64 -1.95 -14.71
N ARG A 29 11.40 -2.15 -13.63
CA ARG A 29 11.03 -1.83 -12.24
C ARG A 29 9.67 -2.36 -11.77
N THR A 30 9.59 -3.67 -11.67
CA THR A 30 8.48 -4.37 -11.02
C THR A 30 8.32 -3.90 -9.56
N PHE A 31 7.17 -3.32 -9.20
CA PHE A 31 6.85 -2.97 -7.81
C PHE A 31 6.42 -4.21 -7.03
N LEU A 32 7.41 -5.00 -6.60
CA LEU A 32 7.20 -6.19 -5.78
C LEU A 32 7.50 -5.89 -4.30
N GLY A 33 6.45 -5.90 -3.48
CA GLY A 33 6.57 -5.52 -2.09
C GLY A 33 5.26 -5.50 -1.33
N ASP A 34 5.30 -4.90 -0.14
CA ASP A 34 4.13 -4.69 0.71
C ASP A 34 3.94 -3.20 0.95
N LEU A 35 2.68 -2.75 0.99
CA LEU A 35 2.31 -1.47 1.60
C LEU A 35 1.76 -1.73 2.99
N VAL A 36 2.40 -1.16 4.01
CA VAL A 36 1.99 -1.24 5.40
C VAL A 36 1.46 0.11 5.84
N PHE A 37 0.30 0.11 6.49
CA PHE A 37 -0.34 1.27 7.09
C PHE A 37 -0.39 1.05 8.59
N GLN A 38 0.08 2.04 9.35
CA GLN A 38 0.09 1.96 10.81
C GLN A 38 -0.43 3.26 11.41
N GLN A 39 -1.35 3.15 12.36
CA GLN A 39 -1.75 4.30 13.15
C GLN A 39 -0.68 4.63 14.19
N CYS A 40 -0.31 5.90 14.29
CA CYS A 40 0.63 6.33 15.32
C CYS A 40 -0.05 6.27 16.70
N TYR A 41 0.48 5.47 17.63
CA TYR A 41 -0.10 5.33 18.99
C TYR A 41 -0.27 6.67 19.72
N ASN A 42 0.69 7.58 19.53
CA ASN A 42 0.70 8.89 20.18
C ASN A 42 -0.15 9.93 19.43
N SER A 43 -0.63 9.61 18.23
CA SER A 43 -1.44 10.50 17.40
C SER A 43 -2.40 9.65 16.54
N PRO A 44 -3.58 9.27 17.08
CA PRO A 44 -4.57 8.50 16.34
C PRO A 44 -5.18 9.29 15.16
N ALA A 45 -4.78 10.55 14.95
CA ALA A 45 -5.09 11.34 13.76
C ALA A 45 -4.01 11.24 12.67
N GLN A 46 -3.02 10.35 12.83
CA GLN A 46 -1.91 10.19 11.92
C GLN A 46 -1.73 8.73 11.51
N THR A 47 -1.60 8.52 10.20
CA THR A 47 -1.30 7.21 9.61
C THR A 47 0.04 7.27 8.93
N ARG A 48 0.91 6.31 9.22
CA ARG A 48 2.18 6.10 8.52
C ARG A 48 1.97 5.07 7.42
N ALA A 49 2.32 5.42 6.19
CA ALA A 49 2.39 4.50 5.07
C ALA A 49 3.84 4.09 4.82
N MET A 50 4.09 2.81 4.61
CA MET A 50 5.43 2.26 4.41
C MET A 50 5.42 1.22 3.30
N PHE A 51 6.17 1.48 2.23
CA PHE A 51 6.48 0.49 1.22
C PHE A 51 7.68 -0.35 1.68
N ARG A 52 7.52 -1.67 1.70
CA ARG A 52 8.60 -2.64 1.97
C ARG A 52 8.88 -3.43 0.71
N ARG A 53 10.11 -3.37 0.20
CA ARG A 53 10.52 -4.17 -0.96
C ARG A 53 10.67 -5.63 -0.53
N ARG A 54 10.19 -6.59 -1.36
CA ARG A 54 10.27 -8.03 -1.04
C ARG A 54 11.51 -8.72 -1.61
N GLU A 55 12.13 -8.18 -2.67
CA GLU A 55 13.35 -8.76 -3.27
C GLU A 55 14.59 -7.93 -2.95
N ALA A 56 15.65 -8.63 -2.52
CA ALA A 56 17.00 -8.12 -2.27
C ALA A 56 17.86 -8.08 -3.55
N GLY A 57 17.23 -7.97 -4.73
CA GLY A 57 17.90 -7.72 -6.00
C GLY A 57 18.17 -6.23 -6.22
N ASP A 58 19.21 -5.92 -7.01
CA ASP A 58 19.80 -4.59 -7.26
C ASP A 58 19.17 -3.45 -6.46
N CYS A 59 19.88 -3.10 -5.40
CA CYS A 59 19.53 -2.17 -4.34
C CYS A 59 19.49 -0.72 -4.87
N GLY A 60 18.66 -0.46 -5.87
CA GLY A 60 18.49 0.83 -6.51
C GLY A 60 17.55 1.75 -5.72
N PRO A 61 17.69 3.08 -5.90
CA PRO A 61 16.86 4.06 -5.22
C PRO A 61 15.38 3.80 -5.49
N PHE A 62 14.54 3.95 -4.47
CA PHE A 62 13.09 3.92 -4.63
C PHE A 62 12.68 5.21 -5.36
N PRO A 63 12.09 5.13 -6.57
CA PRO A 63 11.80 6.31 -7.38
C PRO A 63 10.63 7.16 -6.86
N GLY A 64 9.96 6.71 -5.79
CA GLY A 64 8.65 7.22 -5.42
C GLY A 64 7.55 6.43 -6.11
N CYS A 65 6.32 6.60 -5.65
CA CYS A 65 5.16 6.09 -6.37
C CYS A 65 3.89 6.85 -5.99
N TYR A 66 2.89 6.76 -6.86
CA TYR A 66 1.55 7.26 -6.61
C TYR A 66 0.64 6.10 -6.19
N VAL A 67 0.03 6.20 -5.01
CA VAL A 67 -0.81 5.15 -4.43
C VAL A 67 -2.26 5.59 -4.47
N VAL A 68 -3.13 4.70 -4.94
CA VAL A 68 -4.58 4.92 -5.02
C VAL A 68 -5.30 3.79 -4.29
N ILE A 69 -6.15 4.13 -3.33
CA ILE A 69 -7.07 3.20 -2.66
C ILE A 69 -8.45 3.39 -3.28
N HIS A 70 -9.00 2.31 -3.82
CA HIS A 70 -10.30 2.28 -4.48
C HIS A 70 -11.40 1.92 -3.49
N GLU A 71 -12.65 2.26 -3.79
CA GLU A 71 -13.78 1.91 -2.91
C GLU A 71 -14.08 0.40 -2.89
N ASP A 72 -13.74 -0.30 -3.97
CA ASP A 72 -13.97 -1.72 -4.17
C ASP A 72 -12.74 -2.58 -3.81
N GLY A 73 -12.93 -3.90 -3.70
CA GLY A 73 -11.88 -4.89 -3.51
C GLY A 73 -11.71 -5.84 -4.70
N ASN A 74 -11.97 -5.38 -5.92
CA ASN A 74 -11.99 -6.22 -7.12
C ASN A 74 -10.80 -5.93 -8.03
N LEU A 75 -9.81 -6.84 -8.04
CA LEU A 75 -8.63 -6.74 -8.90
C LEU A 75 -8.96 -6.86 -10.40
N ASN A 76 -10.12 -7.43 -10.77
CA ASN A 76 -10.55 -7.54 -12.17
C ASN A 76 -11.28 -6.29 -12.69
N SER A 77 -11.48 -5.28 -11.85
CA SER A 77 -12.23 -4.09 -12.23
C SER A 77 -11.40 -3.15 -13.10
N ALA A 78 -11.79 -3.01 -14.37
CA ALA A 78 -11.21 -2.02 -15.28
C ALA A 78 -11.74 -0.58 -15.07
N SER A 79 -12.74 -0.41 -14.20
CA SER A 79 -13.41 0.89 -14.04
C SER A 79 -12.65 1.81 -13.10
N ALA A 80 -12.19 2.93 -13.63
CA ALA A 80 -11.70 4.08 -12.87
C ALA A 80 -12.88 4.77 -12.15
N ARG A 81 -13.29 4.20 -11.01
CA ARG A 81 -14.17 4.92 -10.07
C ARG A 81 -13.37 6.04 -9.40
N ARG A 82 -14.07 6.97 -8.75
CA ARG A 82 -13.40 7.99 -7.95
C ARG A 82 -12.58 7.29 -6.85
N PRO A 83 -11.32 7.68 -6.66
CA PRO A 83 -10.49 7.10 -5.62
C PRO A 83 -11.03 7.49 -4.25
N LEU A 84 -10.99 6.55 -3.30
CA LEU A 84 -11.32 6.81 -1.91
C LEU A 84 -10.18 7.61 -1.24
N HIS A 85 -8.94 7.16 -1.46
CA HIS A 85 -7.75 7.87 -1.02
C HIS A 85 -6.69 7.85 -2.11
N GLN A 86 -5.87 8.89 -2.13
CA GLN A 86 -4.73 8.98 -3.02
C GLN A 86 -3.61 9.78 -2.36
N PHE A 87 -2.38 9.33 -2.52
CA PHE A 87 -1.20 10.01 -1.98
C PHE A 87 0.06 9.56 -2.73
N GLN A 88 1.11 10.38 -2.64
CA GLN A 88 2.39 10.10 -3.29
C GLN A 88 3.42 9.72 -2.22
N LEU A 89 3.98 8.52 -2.33
CA LEU A 89 5.17 8.14 -1.57
C LEU A 89 6.39 8.80 -2.23
N PRO A 90 7.17 9.61 -1.49
CA PRO A 90 8.32 10.28 -2.06
C PRO A 90 9.42 9.28 -2.43
N PRO A 91 10.30 9.63 -3.39
CA PRO A 91 11.52 8.88 -3.61
C PRO A 91 12.33 8.81 -2.33
N TYR A 92 12.98 7.67 -2.09
CA TYR A 92 13.83 7.48 -0.92
C TYR A 92 15.12 6.79 -1.31
N GLN A 93 16.22 7.38 -0.84
CA GLN A 93 17.58 6.86 -1.00
C GLN A 93 18.01 6.32 0.35
N SER A 94 17.59 5.09 0.67
CA SER A 94 18.09 4.41 1.87
C SER A 94 19.37 3.66 1.53
N PRO A 95 20.43 3.71 2.37
CA PRO A 95 21.53 2.77 2.27
C PRO A 95 21.09 1.32 2.55
N SER A 96 19.94 1.10 3.21
CA SER A 96 19.39 -0.23 3.50
C SER A 96 18.38 -0.74 2.46
N CYS A 97 18.00 0.03 1.44
CA CYS A 97 17.01 -0.28 0.37
C CYS A 97 15.64 -0.88 0.76
N ASP A 98 15.40 -1.25 2.01
CA ASP A 98 14.32 -2.18 2.35
C ASP A 98 12.95 -1.50 2.46
N SER A 99 12.92 -0.20 2.79
CA SER A 99 11.65 0.50 2.94
C SER A 99 11.70 2.01 2.67
N ALA A 100 10.60 2.52 2.11
CA ALA A 100 10.27 3.94 2.02
C ALA A 100 9.04 4.20 2.87
N ASN A 101 9.03 5.25 3.68
CA ASN A 101 7.90 5.57 4.55
C ASN A 101 7.56 7.06 4.55
N MET A 102 6.30 7.37 4.84
CA MET A 102 5.83 8.74 5.03
C MET A 102 4.65 8.78 6.00
N GLU A 103 4.44 9.95 6.60
CA GLU A 103 3.21 10.26 7.31
C GLU A 103 2.19 10.83 6.33
N LEU A 104 0.99 10.26 6.34
CA LEU A 104 -0.09 10.71 5.48
C LEU A 104 -0.67 12.02 6.02
N ARG A 105 -0.95 12.95 5.10
CA ARG A 105 -1.61 14.23 5.46
C ARG A 105 -3.04 14.01 5.97
N GLN A 106 -3.71 13.00 5.43
CA GLN A 106 -5.03 12.57 5.87
C GLN A 106 -4.90 11.18 6.49
N PRO A 107 -5.36 10.96 7.73
CA PRO A 107 -5.35 9.64 8.33
C PRO A 107 -6.28 8.71 7.56
N LEU A 108 -5.88 7.45 7.44
CA LEU A 108 -6.74 6.40 6.92
C LEU A 108 -7.57 5.81 8.05
N GLN A 109 -8.83 5.53 7.76
CA GLN A 109 -9.66 4.75 8.66
C GLN A 109 -9.29 3.27 8.49
N LEU A 110 -8.51 2.71 9.42
CA LEU A 110 -8.15 1.29 9.42
C LEU A 110 -9.32 0.46 9.96
N SER A 111 -10.41 0.36 9.19
CA SER A 111 -11.60 -0.43 9.51
C SER A 111 -12.24 -0.99 8.24
N VAL A 112 -13.32 -1.76 8.40
CA VAL A 112 -14.15 -2.24 7.28
C VAL A 112 -15.31 -1.27 7.01
N GLY A 113 -15.72 -1.15 5.75
CA GLY A 113 -16.90 -0.40 5.32
C GLY A 113 -16.77 1.13 5.46
N GLY A 114 -17.74 1.89 4.94
CA GLY A 114 -17.72 3.37 5.00
C GLY A 114 -16.46 3.94 4.37
N ASP A 115 -15.68 4.72 5.13
CA ASP A 115 -14.37 5.25 4.69
C ASP A 115 -13.19 4.31 5.06
N GLY A 116 -13.48 3.12 5.59
CA GLY A 116 -12.54 2.11 6.06
C GLY A 116 -11.76 1.36 4.97
N VAL A 117 -10.43 1.38 5.02
CA VAL A 117 -9.58 0.83 3.94
C VAL A 117 -9.49 -0.70 3.88
N ILE A 118 -9.99 -1.44 4.87
CA ILE A 118 -9.87 -2.90 4.90
C ILE A 118 -10.79 -3.57 3.87
N GLY A 119 -10.25 -4.52 3.11
CA GLY A 119 -10.92 -5.22 2.02
C GLY A 119 -10.92 -4.45 0.70
N ARG A 120 -10.24 -3.29 0.64
CA ARG A 120 -10.18 -2.45 -0.54
C ARG A 120 -8.96 -2.71 -1.38
N ARG A 121 -9.11 -2.51 -2.68
CA ARG A 121 -8.04 -2.58 -3.67
C ARG A 121 -7.17 -1.34 -3.55
N VAL A 122 -5.87 -1.56 -3.57
CA VAL A 122 -4.87 -0.53 -3.74
C VAL A 122 -4.14 -0.74 -5.05
N THR A 123 -3.92 0.33 -5.81
CA THR A 123 -3.08 0.33 -7.01
C THR A 123 -1.91 1.29 -6.82
N VAL A 124 -0.78 0.92 -7.40
CA VAL A 124 0.45 1.70 -7.39
C VAL A 124 0.78 2.08 -8.83
N HIS A 125 1.10 3.36 -9.01
CA HIS A 125 1.46 3.97 -10.28
C HIS A 125 2.82 4.68 -10.14
N ARG A 126 3.45 5.05 -11.26
CA ARG A 126 4.80 5.65 -11.26
C ARG A 126 4.79 7.04 -10.65
N ASP A 127 4.13 7.97 -11.33
CA ASP A 127 4.15 9.39 -11.01
C ASP A 127 2.73 9.95 -10.82
N SER A 128 1.77 9.42 -11.59
CA SER A 128 0.38 9.87 -11.58
C SER A 128 -0.62 8.71 -11.61
N TRP A 129 -1.84 8.95 -11.13
CA TRP A 129 -2.93 7.96 -11.24
C TRP A 129 -3.36 7.65 -12.68
N MET A 130 -2.98 8.51 -13.63
CA MET A 130 -3.22 8.30 -15.06
C MET A 130 -2.17 7.39 -15.71
N ASP A 131 -1.04 7.17 -15.02
CA ASP A 131 -0.04 6.22 -15.49
C ASP A 131 -0.59 4.79 -15.34
N GLY A 132 -0.08 3.87 -16.16
CA GLY A 132 -0.42 2.45 -16.05
C GLY A 132 -0.19 1.91 -14.64
N VAL A 133 -1.09 1.02 -14.19
CA VAL A 133 -0.95 0.33 -12.90
C VAL A 133 0.31 -0.53 -12.95
N MET A 134 1.23 -0.29 -12.02
CA MET A 134 2.47 -1.06 -11.91
C MET A 134 2.26 -2.30 -11.04
N ALA A 135 1.51 -2.12 -9.95
CA ALA A 135 1.16 -3.20 -9.04
C ALA A 135 -0.17 -2.91 -8.35
N GLU A 136 -0.84 -3.96 -7.91
CA GLU A 136 -2.08 -3.87 -7.16
C GLU A 136 -2.15 -4.91 -6.05
N GLY A 137 -3.01 -4.68 -5.07
CA GLY A 137 -3.22 -5.58 -3.96
C GLY A 137 -4.53 -5.28 -3.23
N ILE A 138 -4.87 -6.15 -2.28
CA ILE A 138 -6.00 -5.93 -1.37
C ILE A 138 -5.45 -5.62 0.02
N ILE A 139 -5.98 -4.56 0.63
CA ILE A 139 -5.63 -4.16 2.00
C ILE A 139 -6.32 -5.10 2.99
N GLY A 140 -5.53 -5.81 3.79
CA GLY A 140 -5.96 -6.64 4.90
C GLY A 140 -5.44 -6.15 6.24
N TRP A 141 -5.82 -6.82 7.32
CA TRP A 141 -5.23 -6.60 8.63
C TRP A 141 -3.79 -7.13 8.68
N ASN A 142 -2.90 -6.39 9.35
CA ASN A 142 -1.51 -6.76 9.57
C ASN A 142 -1.30 -7.39 10.96
#